data_AF-A0A850HHA5-F1
#
_entry.id   AF-A0A850HHA5-F1
#
_cell.length_a   1.000
_cell.length_b   1.000
_cell.length_c   1.000
_cell.angle_alpha   90.00
_cell.angle_beta   90.00
_cell.angle_gamma   90.00
#
_symmetry.space_group_name_H-M   'P 1'
#
loop_
_entity.id
_entity.type
_entity.pdbx_description
1 polymer ?
#
loop_
_entity_poly.entity_id
_entity_poly.type
_entity_poly.pdbx_seq_one_letter_code
_entity_poly.pdbx_strand_id
1 'polypeptide(L)'
;MTETGVIHGRFQILHLKHMEYILAAKMRCKKLYIGITNPDSMHTKDSVGDINRSAKSANPLTYFERYELIRGAMKEFRVPEEEYDILPFPINCPDYLLQYVPKDAVYYMGMCDEWDEEKYRILKGLGLTVEILFRKTPEEKGITASLVRSAIATDQEWAKMVPKSVYRYITEHDLDERIKRLEQMRIDEKDINRIKD
;
A
#
# COMPACT_ATOMS: atom_id res chain seq x y z
N MET A 1 -16.73 -17.41 -8.20
CA MET A 1 -16.08 -16.13 -8.52
C MET A 1 -17.07 -15.03 -8.15
N THR A 2 -16.66 -14.06 -7.34
CA THR A 2 -17.50 -12.92 -6.96
C THR A 2 -17.60 -11.92 -8.11
N GLU A 3 -18.67 -11.12 -8.18
CA GLU A 3 -18.77 -10.08 -9.22
C GLU A 3 -17.73 -8.98 -9.00
N THR A 4 -17.69 -8.44 -7.77
CA THR A 4 -16.84 -7.32 -7.41
C THR A 4 -15.97 -7.65 -6.20
N GLY A 5 -14.67 -7.43 -6.36
CA GLY A 5 -13.68 -7.50 -5.29
C GLY A 5 -13.12 -6.13 -4.96
N VAL A 6 -12.72 -5.93 -3.71
CA VAL A 6 -11.95 -4.75 -3.28
C VAL A 6 -10.72 -5.22 -2.52
N ILE A 7 -9.56 -4.67 -2.86
CA ILE A 7 -8.37 -4.73 -2.00
C ILE A 7 -7.93 -3.32 -1.66
N HIS A 8 -7.13 -3.18 -0.61
CA HIS A 8 -6.56 -1.88 -0.25
C HIS A 8 -5.13 -1.99 0.25
N GLY A 9 -4.35 -0.93 0.06
CA GLY A 9 -2.98 -0.81 0.56
C GLY A 9 -2.45 0.62 0.45
N ARG A 10 -1.38 0.93 1.19
CA ARG A 10 -0.71 2.24 1.08
C ARG A 10 0.12 2.36 -0.19
N PHE A 11 0.79 1.26 -0.57
CA PHE A 11 1.66 1.16 -1.75
C PHE A 11 2.80 2.20 -1.78
N GLN A 12 3.52 2.34 -0.65
CA GLN A 12 4.59 3.34 -0.42
C GLN A 12 6.00 2.70 -0.32
N ILE A 13 6.46 1.86 -1.22
CA ILE A 13 6.13 1.73 -2.63
C ILE A 13 5.40 0.41 -2.95
N LEU A 14 4.74 0.33 -4.11
CA LEU A 14 4.29 -0.94 -4.69
C LEU A 14 5.48 -1.90 -4.89
N HIS A 15 5.31 -3.18 -4.54
CA HIS A 15 6.37 -4.19 -4.61
C HIS A 15 5.80 -5.57 -4.97
N LEU A 16 6.65 -6.56 -5.24
CA LEU A 16 6.19 -7.85 -5.76
C LEU A 16 5.24 -8.60 -4.81
N LYS A 17 5.42 -8.49 -3.49
CA LYS A 17 4.43 -9.05 -2.53
C LYS A 17 3.07 -8.35 -2.53
N HIS A 18 3.00 -7.07 -2.92
CA HIS A 18 1.72 -6.43 -3.20
C HIS A 18 1.09 -7.01 -4.47
N MET A 19 1.87 -7.30 -5.51
CA MET A 19 1.35 -7.93 -6.72
C MET A 19 0.81 -9.34 -6.45
N GLU A 20 1.48 -10.15 -5.63
CA GLU A 20 0.96 -11.44 -5.16
C GLU A 20 -0.44 -11.29 -4.54
N TYR A 21 -0.60 -10.29 -3.67
CA TYR A 21 -1.88 -9.98 -3.02
C TYR A 21 -2.96 -9.49 -4.01
N ILE A 22 -2.62 -8.53 -4.88
CA ILE A 22 -3.53 -7.98 -5.89
C ILE A 22 -4.03 -9.09 -6.82
N LEU A 23 -3.12 -9.92 -7.34
CA LEU A 23 -3.46 -10.99 -8.26
C LEU A 23 -4.25 -12.11 -7.58
N ALA A 24 -3.94 -12.45 -6.33
CA ALA A 24 -4.73 -13.41 -5.56
C ALA A 24 -6.18 -12.96 -5.37
N ALA A 25 -6.41 -11.67 -5.13
CA ALA A 25 -7.76 -11.10 -5.08
C ALA A 25 -8.42 -11.08 -6.47
N LYS A 26 -7.66 -10.70 -7.51
CA LYS A 26 -8.16 -10.66 -8.88
C LYS A 26 -8.65 -12.03 -9.36
N MET A 27 -7.99 -13.11 -8.96
CA MET A 27 -8.42 -14.48 -9.29
C MET A 27 -9.76 -14.88 -8.64
N ARG A 28 -10.24 -14.14 -7.64
CA ARG A 28 -11.51 -14.43 -6.94
C ARG A 28 -12.69 -13.62 -7.45
N CYS A 29 -12.46 -12.54 -8.20
CA CYS A 29 -13.50 -11.60 -8.64
C CYS A 29 -13.41 -11.26 -10.14
N LYS A 30 -14.54 -10.87 -10.74
CA LYS A 30 -14.55 -10.40 -12.13
C LYS A 30 -13.96 -9.00 -12.26
N LYS A 31 -14.49 -8.03 -11.50
CA LYS A 31 -13.96 -6.66 -11.42
C LYS A 31 -13.27 -6.44 -10.07
N LEU A 32 -12.02 -5.96 -10.09
CA LEU A 32 -11.24 -5.65 -8.88
C LEU A 32 -11.05 -4.15 -8.70
N TYR A 33 -11.50 -3.61 -7.58
CA TYR A 33 -11.15 -2.26 -7.16
C TYR A 33 -9.91 -2.27 -6.25
N ILE A 34 -8.91 -1.47 -6.61
CA ILE A 34 -7.64 -1.33 -5.88
C ILE A 34 -7.65 0.01 -5.13
N GLY A 35 -7.90 -0.06 -3.84
CA GLY A 35 -7.96 1.08 -2.94
C GLY A 35 -6.58 1.55 -2.48
N ILE A 36 -6.22 2.80 -2.77
CA ILE A 36 -5.03 3.45 -2.22
C ILE A 36 -5.40 4.09 -0.89
N THR A 37 -4.90 3.52 0.20
CA THR A 37 -5.12 4.08 1.54
C THR A 37 -4.26 5.31 1.79
N ASN A 38 -4.71 6.17 2.72
CA ASN A 38 -4.12 7.50 2.95
C ASN A 38 -3.97 8.26 1.62
N PRO A 39 -5.07 8.46 0.87
CA PRO A 39 -5.01 9.10 -0.44
C PRO A 39 -4.57 10.57 -0.32
N ASP A 40 -4.97 11.24 0.74
CA ASP A 40 -4.55 12.61 1.03
C ASP A 40 -3.59 12.63 2.23
N SER A 41 -2.32 12.98 1.97
CA SER A 41 -1.28 13.07 2.99
C SER A 41 -1.48 14.26 3.95
N MET A 42 -2.28 15.27 3.60
CA MET A 42 -2.59 16.43 4.44
C MET A 42 -3.78 16.17 5.38
N HIS A 43 -4.66 15.23 5.04
CA HIS A 43 -5.87 14.89 5.81
C HIS A 43 -5.81 13.49 6.45
N THR A 44 -4.65 12.84 6.43
CA THR A 44 -4.45 11.58 7.17
C THR A 44 -4.41 11.91 8.65
N LYS A 45 -5.52 11.72 9.37
CA LYS A 45 -5.53 11.77 10.84
C LYS A 45 -4.51 10.78 11.38
N ASP A 46 -3.75 11.20 12.38
CA ASP A 46 -2.89 10.31 13.15
C ASP A 46 -3.73 9.16 13.72
N SER A 47 -3.38 7.92 13.38
CA SER A 47 -3.95 6.77 14.07
C SER A 47 -3.15 6.53 15.34
N VAL A 48 -3.86 6.42 16.47
CA VAL A 48 -3.25 6.16 17.78
C VAL A 48 -2.42 4.85 17.76
N GLY A 49 -2.74 3.92 16.84
CA GLY A 49 -2.07 2.64 16.69
C GLY A 49 -0.76 2.64 15.89
N ASP A 50 -0.38 3.70 15.15
CA ASP A 50 0.92 3.67 14.43
C ASP A 50 1.49 5.06 14.07
N ILE A 51 2.13 5.71 15.07
CA ILE A 51 2.84 7.00 14.94
C ILE A 51 3.90 6.98 13.82
N ASN A 52 4.52 5.83 13.54
CA ASN A 52 5.55 5.73 12.50
C ASN A 52 4.97 5.75 11.09
N ARG A 53 3.69 5.38 10.91
CA ARG A 53 3.04 5.33 9.59
C ARG A 53 2.55 6.69 9.09
N SER A 54 2.44 7.71 9.95
CA SER A 54 2.13 9.10 9.55
C SER A 54 3.36 9.88 9.07
N ALA A 55 4.59 9.41 9.36
CA ALA A 55 5.81 10.12 9.00
C ALA A 55 5.94 10.36 7.48
N LYS A 56 6.49 11.51 7.09
CA LYS A 56 6.72 11.88 5.67
C LYS A 56 7.59 10.84 4.95
N SER A 57 8.62 10.33 5.62
CA SER A 57 9.48 9.26 5.11
C SER A 57 8.71 7.95 4.86
N ALA A 58 7.68 7.66 5.65
CA ALA A 58 6.84 6.47 5.46
C ALA A 58 5.83 6.62 4.31
N ASN A 59 5.61 7.85 3.82
CA ASN A 59 4.68 8.18 2.74
C ASN A 59 5.33 9.12 1.71
N PRO A 60 6.44 8.70 1.07
CA PRO A 60 7.20 9.58 0.19
C PRO A 60 6.52 9.79 -1.18
N LEU A 61 5.50 9.01 -1.52
CA LEU A 61 4.76 9.12 -2.79
C LEU A 61 3.38 9.75 -2.60
N THR A 62 2.98 10.56 -3.56
CA THR A 62 1.63 11.11 -3.68
C THR A 62 0.62 10.02 -4.05
N TYR A 63 -0.68 10.33 -3.99
CA TYR A 63 -1.70 9.44 -4.55
C TYR A 63 -1.49 9.16 -6.04
N PHE A 64 -1.24 10.21 -6.83
CA PHE A 64 -1.14 10.10 -8.28
C PHE A 64 0.05 9.24 -8.71
N GLU A 65 1.21 9.39 -8.07
CA GLU A 65 2.36 8.53 -8.37
C GLU A 65 2.06 7.07 -8.03
N ARG A 66 1.42 6.79 -6.89
CA ARG A 66 1.02 5.42 -6.53
C ARG A 66 0.01 4.84 -7.53
N TYR A 67 -0.91 5.66 -8.01
CA TYR A 67 -1.84 5.30 -9.08
C TYR A 67 -1.09 4.87 -10.35
N GLU A 68 -0.12 5.67 -10.80
CA GLU A 68 0.69 5.35 -11.99
C GLU A 68 1.53 4.08 -11.79
N LEU A 69 2.10 3.87 -10.60
CA LEU A 69 2.82 2.64 -10.26
C LEU A 69 1.94 1.39 -10.37
N ILE A 70 0.72 1.45 -9.81
CA ILE A 70 -0.23 0.33 -9.86
C ILE A 70 -0.68 0.09 -11.29
N ARG A 71 -1.03 1.13 -12.04
CA ARG A 71 -1.45 1.02 -13.44
C ARG A 71 -0.37 0.39 -14.31
N GLY A 72 0.88 0.85 -14.16
CA GLY A 72 2.04 0.28 -14.85
C GLY A 72 2.26 -1.19 -14.52
N ALA A 73 2.16 -1.56 -13.24
CA ALA A 73 2.32 -2.94 -12.79
C ALA A 73 1.18 -3.85 -13.29
N MET A 74 -0.08 -3.41 -13.24
CA MET A 74 -1.21 -4.19 -13.74
C MET A 74 -1.08 -4.48 -15.24
N LYS A 75 -0.61 -3.49 -16.02
CA LYS A 75 -0.29 -3.66 -17.44
C LYS A 75 0.86 -4.64 -17.67
N GLU A 76 1.94 -4.54 -16.90
CA GLU A 76 3.08 -5.47 -16.97
C GLU A 76 2.66 -6.93 -16.71
N PHE A 77 1.76 -7.14 -15.75
CA PHE A 77 1.21 -8.45 -15.40
C PHE A 77 0.00 -8.87 -16.28
N ARG A 78 -0.31 -8.10 -17.32
CA ARG A 78 -1.34 -8.40 -18.34
C ARG A 78 -2.76 -8.55 -17.78
N VAL A 79 -3.08 -7.80 -16.74
CA VAL A 79 -4.47 -7.69 -16.27
C VAL A 79 -5.22 -6.71 -17.19
N PRO A 80 -6.36 -7.10 -17.80
CA PRO A 80 -7.13 -6.21 -18.67
C PRO A 80 -7.62 -4.95 -17.92
N GLU A 81 -7.53 -3.78 -18.56
CA GLU A 81 -7.87 -2.49 -17.93
C GLU A 81 -9.35 -2.41 -17.53
N GLU A 82 -10.23 -3.08 -18.28
CA GLU A 82 -11.65 -3.17 -17.98
C GLU A 82 -11.97 -4.00 -16.72
N GLU A 83 -11.05 -4.87 -16.28
CA GLU A 83 -11.24 -5.77 -15.14
C GLU A 83 -10.73 -5.22 -13.80
N TYR A 84 -10.15 -4.00 -13.78
CA TYR A 84 -9.81 -3.34 -12.52
C TYR A 84 -10.04 -1.82 -12.56
N ASP A 85 -10.08 -1.20 -11.39
CA ASP A 85 -10.06 0.25 -11.22
C ASP A 85 -9.24 0.61 -9.99
N ILE A 86 -8.66 1.80 -9.96
CA ILE A 86 -7.83 2.29 -8.84
C ILE A 86 -8.52 3.50 -8.23
N LEU A 87 -8.73 3.50 -6.92
CA LEU A 87 -9.54 4.51 -6.24
C LEU A 87 -8.96 4.94 -4.88
N PRO A 88 -9.35 6.11 -4.35
CA PRO A 88 -9.06 6.49 -2.98
C PRO A 88 -9.72 5.55 -1.97
N PHE A 89 -9.00 5.19 -0.91
CA PHE A 89 -9.52 4.34 0.16
C PHE A 89 -9.26 4.97 1.53
N PRO A 90 -10.05 5.98 1.94
CA PRO A 90 -9.82 6.73 3.17
C PRO A 90 -10.28 5.92 4.41
N ILE A 91 -9.61 4.80 4.71
CA ILE A 91 -9.99 3.89 5.81
C ILE A 91 -9.97 4.55 7.19
N ASN A 92 -9.18 5.62 7.37
CA ASN A 92 -9.13 6.42 8.60
C ASN A 92 -10.32 7.37 8.74
N CYS A 93 -11.18 7.47 7.73
CA CYS A 93 -12.41 8.26 7.70
C CYS A 93 -13.56 7.36 7.24
N PRO A 94 -13.93 6.34 8.04
CA PRO A 94 -14.84 5.27 7.63
C PRO A 94 -16.22 5.77 7.17
N ASP A 95 -16.70 6.90 7.73
CA ASP A 95 -17.97 7.54 7.35
C ASP A 95 -18.02 7.95 5.87
N TYR A 96 -16.87 8.18 5.24
CA TYR A 96 -16.75 8.57 3.83
C TYR A 96 -16.34 7.43 2.92
N LEU A 97 -15.93 6.28 3.48
CA LEU A 97 -15.34 5.18 2.71
C LEU A 97 -16.27 4.69 1.60
N LEU A 98 -17.56 4.50 1.91
CA LEU A 98 -18.57 3.98 0.97
C LEU A 98 -18.98 4.96 -0.13
N GLN A 99 -18.47 6.20 -0.13
CA GLN A 99 -18.61 7.12 -1.27
C GLN A 99 -17.62 6.77 -2.40
N TYR A 100 -16.52 6.09 -2.06
CA TYR A 100 -15.46 5.74 -3.01
C TYR A 100 -15.49 4.28 -3.41
N VAL A 101 -15.94 3.38 -2.53
CA VAL A 101 -15.94 1.93 -2.78
C VAL A 101 -17.34 1.32 -2.75
N PRO A 102 -17.60 0.29 -3.57
CA PRO A 102 -18.89 -0.38 -3.61
C PRO A 102 -19.19 -1.08 -2.28
N LYS A 103 -20.40 -0.85 -1.76
CA LYS A 103 -20.90 -1.55 -0.57
C LYS A 103 -21.13 -3.04 -0.84
N ASP A 104 -21.64 -3.37 -2.04
CA ASP A 104 -21.91 -4.74 -2.46
C ASP A 104 -20.68 -5.35 -3.16
N ALA A 105 -19.65 -5.62 -2.36
CA ALA A 105 -18.41 -6.23 -2.82
C ALA A 105 -17.77 -7.07 -1.71
N VAL A 106 -16.87 -7.98 -2.10
CA VAL A 106 -16.03 -8.72 -1.14
C VAL A 106 -14.70 -8.00 -0.97
N TYR A 107 -14.41 -7.61 0.26
CA TYR A 107 -13.18 -6.93 0.65
C TYR A 107 -12.15 -7.97 1.04
N TYR A 108 -11.15 -8.16 0.19
CA TYR A 108 -10.08 -9.10 0.39
C TYR A 108 -8.98 -8.46 1.23
N MET A 109 -8.46 -9.17 2.22
CA MET A 109 -7.39 -8.69 3.09
C MET A 109 -6.38 -9.78 3.41
N GLY A 110 -5.12 -9.37 3.59
CA GLY A 110 -4.14 -10.16 4.34
C GLY A 110 -4.21 -9.77 5.81
N MET A 111 -3.97 -10.73 6.71
CA MET A 111 -3.84 -10.48 8.15
C MET A 111 -2.40 -10.71 8.58
N CYS A 112 -1.76 -9.71 9.18
CA CYS A 112 -0.36 -9.85 9.58
C CYS A 112 0.06 -9.02 10.80
N ASP A 113 -0.54 -7.84 11.00
CA ASP A 113 -0.26 -7.01 12.17
C ASP A 113 -1.53 -6.41 12.78
N GLU A 114 -1.39 -5.74 13.92
CA GLU A 114 -2.50 -5.11 14.66
C GLU A 114 -3.26 -4.08 13.83
N TRP A 115 -2.60 -3.45 12.86
CA TRP A 115 -3.24 -2.50 11.95
C TRP A 115 -4.15 -3.21 10.94
N ASP A 116 -3.79 -4.42 10.50
CA ASP A 116 -4.69 -5.22 9.67
C ASP A 116 -5.93 -5.68 10.46
N GLU A 117 -5.76 -6.01 11.74
CA GLU A 117 -6.85 -6.31 12.68
C GLU A 117 -7.78 -5.09 12.88
N GLU A 118 -7.22 -3.88 13.00
CA GLU A 118 -7.99 -2.64 13.12
C GLU A 118 -8.82 -2.37 11.85
N LYS A 119 -8.21 -2.46 10.67
CA LYS A 119 -8.95 -2.32 9.40
C LYS A 119 -10.06 -3.35 9.27
N TYR A 120 -9.80 -4.60 9.66
CA TYR A 120 -10.81 -5.65 9.65
C TYR A 120 -12.02 -5.24 10.50
N ARG A 121 -11.77 -4.75 11.72
CA ARG A 121 -12.82 -4.23 12.61
C ARG A 121 -13.59 -3.06 11.98
N ILE A 122 -12.90 -2.11 11.36
CA ILE A 122 -13.52 -0.96 10.67
C ILE A 122 -14.46 -1.43 9.56
N LEU A 123 -13.97 -2.30 8.65
CA LEU A 123 -14.77 -2.78 7.52
C LEU A 123 -15.97 -3.61 7.99
N LYS A 124 -15.78 -4.47 9.01
CA LYS A 124 -16.88 -5.21 9.62
C LYS A 124 -17.90 -4.29 10.29
N GLY A 125 -17.46 -3.22 10.94
CA GLY A 125 -18.32 -2.20 11.54
C GLY A 125 -19.19 -1.46 10.52
N LEU A 126 -18.71 -1.30 9.29
CA LEU A 126 -19.48 -0.75 8.16
C LEU A 126 -20.44 -1.77 7.50
N GLY A 127 -20.52 -2.99 8.04
CA GLY A 127 -21.36 -4.06 7.50
C GLY A 127 -20.85 -4.68 6.20
N LEU A 128 -19.56 -4.51 5.89
CA LEU A 128 -18.96 -5.03 4.66
C LEU A 128 -18.63 -6.53 4.77
N THR A 129 -18.68 -7.21 3.64
CA THR A 129 -18.23 -8.60 3.49
C THR A 129 -16.71 -8.60 3.36
N VAL A 130 -16.02 -9.26 4.29
CA VAL A 130 -14.55 -9.31 4.32
C VAL A 130 -14.09 -10.77 4.23
N GLU A 131 -13.15 -11.05 3.33
CA GLU A 131 -12.50 -12.36 3.16
C GLU A 131 -11.00 -12.23 3.42
N ILE A 132 -10.46 -13.08 4.31
CA ILE A 132 -9.03 -13.12 4.60
C ILE A 132 -8.35 -14.08 3.61
N LEU A 133 -7.49 -13.54 2.75
CA LEU A 133 -6.77 -14.29 1.74
C LEU A 133 -5.62 -15.11 2.32
N PHE A 134 -4.93 -14.54 3.30
CA PHE A 134 -3.80 -15.17 3.98
C PHE A 134 -3.62 -14.59 5.37
N ARG A 135 -3.17 -15.44 6.30
CA ARG A 135 -2.62 -15.03 7.58
C ARG A 135 -1.12 -15.28 7.51
N LYS A 136 -0.32 -14.25 7.75
CA LYS A 136 1.15 -14.34 7.71
C LYS A 136 1.70 -13.84 9.04
N THR A 137 2.80 -14.42 9.51
CA THR A 137 3.60 -13.83 10.59
C THR A 137 4.49 -12.70 10.03
N PRO A 138 5.07 -11.83 10.87
CA PRO A 138 6.01 -10.80 10.41
C PRO A 138 7.18 -11.36 9.59
N GLU A 139 7.68 -12.54 9.94
CA GLU A 139 8.79 -13.23 9.26
C GLU A 139 8.39 -13.71 7.86
N GLU A 140 7.11 -14.05 7.67
CA GLU A 140 6.54 -14.53 6.40
C GLU A 140 6.15 -13.40 5.44
N LYS A 141 6.21 -12.13 5.86
CA LYS A 141 5.88 -10.97 5.01
C LYS A 141 6.76 -10.90 3.75
N GLY A 142 8.03 -11.33 3.87
CA GLY A 142 9.02 -11.23 2.80
C GLY A 142 9.33 -9.76 2.48
N ILE A 143 9.12 -9.34 1.23
CA ILE A 143 9.41 -7.96 0.80
C ILE A 143 8.39 -7.01 1.43
N THR A 144 8.90 -5.96 2.09
CA THR A 144 8.08 -4.87 2.65
C THR A 144 8.44 -3.54 2.01
N ALA A 145 7.49 -2.61 1.99
CA ALA A 145 7.72 -1.26 1.51
C ALA A 145 8.87 -0.55 2.25
N SER A 146 8.98 -0.73 3.58
CA SER A 146 10.07 -0.16 4.37
C SER A 146 11.44 -0.73 3.98
N LEU A 147 11.52 -2.04 3.68
CA LEU A 147 12.74 -2.65 3.16
C LEU A 147 13.16 -2.01 1.83
N VAL A 148 12.22 -1.86 0.90
CA VAL A 148 12.50 -1.26 -0.42
C VAL A 148 12.96 0.20 -0.27
N ARG A 149 12.28 1.01 0.54
CA ARG A 149 12.68 2.41 0.78
C ARG A 149 14.05 2.51 1.45
N SER A 150 14.36 1.62 2.39
CA SER A 150 15.68 1.55 3.02
C SER A 150 16.78 1.16 2.01
N ALA A 151 16.50 0.21 1.11
CA ALA A 151 17.44 -0.18 0.07
C ALA A 151 17.74 0.99 -0.89
N ILE A 152 16.71 1.73 -1.31
CA ILE A 152 16.86 2.98 -2.09
C ILE A 152 17.74 3.99 -1.33
N ALA A 153 17.47 4.21 -0.04
CA ALA A 153 18.19 5.22 0.74
C ALA A 153 19.67 4.89 0.95
N THR A 154 20.02 3.60 0.98
CA THR A 154 21.37 3.09 1.23
C THR A 154 22.10 2.63 -0.03
N ASP A 155 21.60 3.04 -1.22
CA ASP A 155 22.14 2.68 -2.52
C ASP A 155 22.32 1.15 -2.73
N GLN A 156 21.45 0.35 -2.10
CA GLN A 156 21.41 -1.10 -2.27
C GLN A 156 20.52 -1.50 -3.44
N GLU A 157 20.80 -2.67 -4.03
CA GLU A 157 20.02 -3.23 -5.13
C GLU A 157 18.55 -3.53 -4.72
N TRP A 158 17.60 -2.82 -5.34
CA TRP A 158 16.17 -2.93 -5.04
C TRP A 158 15.29 -3.23 -6.26
N ALA A 159 15.82 -3.20 -7.49
CA ALA A 159 15.03 -3.39 -8.70
C ALA A 159 14.32 -4.75 -8.73
N LYS A 160 14.97 -5.78 -8.19
CA LYS A 160 14.42 -7.14 -8.04
C LYS A 160 13.27 -7.27 -7.04
N MET A 161 13.00 -6.24 -6.24
CA MET A 161 11.94 -6.27 -5.22
C MET A 161 10.59 -5.76 -5.74
N VAL A 162 10.59 -5.13 -6.91
CA VAL A 162 9.43 -4.44 -7.49
C VAL A 162 9.17 -4.91 -8.94
N PRO A 163 7.97 -4.68 -9.50
CA PRO A 163 7.74 -4.79 -10.95
C PRO A 163 8.71 -3.90 -11.75
N LYS A 164 9.06 -4.29 -12.98
CA LYS A 164 9.99 -3.51 -13.81
C LYS A 164 9.42 -2.13 -14.17
N SER A 165 8.11 -2.07 -14.41
CA SER A 165 7.35 -0.83 -14.63
C SER A 165 7.46 0.13 -13.46
N VAL A 166 7.41 -0.39 -12.22
CA VAL A 166 7.56 0.39 -11.00
C VAL A 166 8.97 0.94 -10.88
N TYR A 167 9.99 0.09 -11.05
CA TYR A 167 11.38 0.52 -11.01
C TYR A 167 11.63 1.66 -12.01
N ARG A 168 11.23 1.46 -13.27
CA ARG A 168 11.38 2.45 -14.34
C ARG A 168 10.68 3.77 -14.03
N TYR A 169 9.41 3.73 -13.61
CA TYR A 169 8.66 4.96 -13.31
C TYR A 169 9.32 5.77 -12.20
N ILE A 170 9.80 5.10 -11.15
CA ILE A 170 10.48 5.76 -10.03
C ILE A 170 11.76 6.46 -10.48
N THR A 171 12.61 5.76 -11.24
CA THR A 171 13.91 6.30 -11.67
C THR A 171 13.76 7.37 -12.75
N GLU A 172 12.78 7.25 -13.65
CA GLU A 172 12.54 8.24 -14.71
C GLU A 172 11.92 9.56 -14.19
N HIS A 173 11.37 9.55 -12.98
CA HIS A 173 10.73 10.72 -12.35
C HIS A 173 11.48 11.20 -11.08
N ASP A 174 12.72 10.76 -10.88
CA ASP A 174 13.59 11.14 -9.74
C ASP A 174 12.93 10.90 -8.35
N LEU A 175 12.05 9.90 -8.26
CA LEU A 175 11.30 9.62 -7.04
C LEU A 175 12.15 8.85 -6.03
N ASP A 176 13.13 8.08 -6.50
CA ASP A 176 14.16 7.43 -5.69
C ASP A 176 15.00 8.47 -4.93
N GLU A 177 15.42 9.55 -5.57
CA GLU A 177 16.14 10.65 -4.91
C GLU A 177 15.31 11.30 -3.79
N ARG A 178 14.00 11.48 -4.03
CA ARG A 178 13.08 11.97 -2.99
C ARG A 178 12.93 10.97 -1.85
N ILE A 179 12.77 9.67 -2.15
CA ILE A 179 12.68 8.61 -1.15
C ILE A 179 13.96 8.57 -0.31
N LYS A 180 15.13 8.57 -0.96
CA LYS A 180 16.45 8.55 -0.33
C LYS A 180 16.62 9.69 0.65
N ARG A 181 16.35 10.93 0.21
CA ARG A 181 16.42 12.12 1.08
C ARG A 181 15.52 11.99 2.32
N LEU A 182 14.25 11.61 2.13
CA LEU A 182 13.29 11.52 3.24
C LEU A 182 13.61 10.38 4.23
N GLU A 183 14.07 9.23 3.74
CA GLU A 183 14.46 8.12 4.61
C GLU A 183 15.79 8.39 5.33
N GLN A 184 16.75 9.06 4.69
CA GLN A 184 18.00 9.46 5.36
C GLN A 184 17.73 10.42 6.52
N MET A 185 16.87 11.43 6.32
CA MET A 185 16.43 12.31 7.41
C MET A 185 15.84 11.53 8.60
N ARG A 186 15.03 10.50 8.32
CA ARG A 186 14.47 9.62 9.38
C ARG A 186 15.55 8.80 10.08
N ILE A 187 16.58 8.36 9.38
CA ILE A 187 17.71 7.60 9.96
C ILE A 187 18.51 8.53 10.88
N ASP A 188 18.88 9.71 10.39
CA ASP A 188 19.67 10.70 11.13
C ASP A 188 18.94 11.17 12.40
N GLU A 189 17.63 11.41 12.33
CA GLU A 189 16.80 11.76 13.50
C GLU A 189 16.81 10.67 14.58
N LYS A 190 16.81 9.39 14.19
CA LYS A 190 16.87 8.27 15.13
C LYS A 190 18.24 8.15 15.79
N ASP A 191 19.31 8.39 15.03
CA ASP A 191 20.68 8.33 15.56
C ASP A 191 20.96 9.48 16.53
N ILE A 192 20.45 10.69 16.25
CA ILE A 192 20.54 11.82 17.19
C ILE A 192 19.82 11.52 18.51
N ASN A 193 18.63 10.90 18.47
CA ASN A 193 17.89 10.57 19.68
C ASN A 193 18.58 9.46 20.50
N ARG A 194 19.23 8.49 19.84
CA ARG A 194 20.03 7.45 20.51
C ARG A 194 21.28 7.95 21.22
N ILE A 195 21.81 9.11 20.82
CA ILE A 195 22.98 9.74 21.47
C ILE A 195 22.56 10.56 22.70
N LYS A 196 21.27 10.89 22.82
CA LYS A 196 20.72 11.70 23.93
C LYS A 196 20.19 10.87 25.10
N ASP A 197 20.06 9.56 24.91
CA ASP A 197 19.72 8.56 25.94
C ASP A 197 20.99 7.89 26.49
#